data_AF-A0A538JF16-F1
#
_entry.id   AF-A0A538JF16-F1
#
_cell.length_a   1.000
_cell.length_b   1.000
_cell.length_c   1.000
_cell.angle_alpha   90.00
_cell.angle_beta   90.00
_cell.angle_gamma   90.00
#
_symmetry.space_group_name_H-M   'P 1'
#
loop_
_entity.id
_entity.type
_entity.pdbx_description
1 polymer ?
#
loop_
_entity_poly.entity_id
_entity_poly.type
_entity_poly.pdbx_seq_one_letter_code
_entity_poly.pdbx_strand_id
1 'polypeptide(L)'
;MRKRTKPTTVRAVADRRRFEAQARRLFDEARRSADPDHAVERTLAHHEHRAASAELRRQSEEDLLAELVSKLERYAEAERAAGRASAAADQLRRQARQEELRVARNARRREEYRRRAEGTDTYRHPPSKAVRVEVDPAAWQALKIEAVKSRASMQRLLGLLVIADLASGDCHSSGRDRDEPRWSRTGQGRRARQYAQIEVDDETWEVLRVDAAERRLTIARRVGIAVERWVSDRVS
;
A
#
# COMPACT_ATOMS: atom_id res chain seq x y z
N MET A 1 17.04 8.01 -35.39
CA MET A 1 18.44 8.49 -35.50
C MET A 1 19.14 7.78 -36.65
N ARG A 2 19.45 8.49 -37.75
CA ARG A 2 20.23 7.93 -38.86
C ARG A 2 21.70 7.86 -38.44
N LYS A 3 22.30 6.67 -38.41
CA LYS A 3 23.72 6.48 -38.12
C LYS A 3 24.53 7.12 -39.25
N ARG A 4 25.19 8.25 -38.99
CA ARG A 4 26.21 8.81 -39.88
C ARG A 4 27.36 7.80 -39.94
N THR A 5 27.55 7.16 -41.09
CA THR A 5 28.79 6.45 -41.39
C THR A 5 29.95 7.45 -41.31
N LYS A 6 31.01 7.09 -40.60
CA LYS A 6 32.14 8.00 -40.33
C LYS A 6 32.80 8.38 -41.68
N PRO A 7 33.16 9.67 -41.90
CA PRO A 7 33.73 10.15 -43.17
C PRO A 7 35.02 9.44 -43.59
N THR A 8 35.73 8.82 -42.65
CA THR A 8 36.92 7.98 -42.87
C THR A 8 36.62 6.70 -43.66
N THR A 9 35.47 6.05 -43.44
CA THR A 9 35.12 4.79 -44.11
C THR A 9 34.75 5.04 -45.58
N VAL A 10 34.07 6.15 -45.86
CA VAL A 10 33.67 6.53 -47.24
C VAL A 10 34.89 6.87 -48.09
N ARG A 11 35.89 7.56 -47.51
CA ARG A 11 37.15 7.90 -48.18
C ARG A 11 38.00 6.66 -48.46
N ALA A 12 38.14 5.75 -47.49
CA ALA A 12 38.86 4.50 -47.68
C ALA A 12 38.25 3.60 -48.77
N VAL A 13 36.92 3.54 -48.86
CA VAL A 13 36.23 2.81 -49.94
C VAL A 13 36.45 3.46 -51.31
N ALA A 14 36.44 4.80 -51.37
CA ALA A 14 36.71 5.54 -52.61
C ALA A 14 38.16 5.35 -53.08
N ASP A 15 39.12 5.39 -52.16
CA ASP A 15 40.54 5.20 -52.46
C ASP A 15 40.83 3.75 -52.89
N ARG A 16 40.19 2.75 -52.24
CA ARG A 16 40.26 1.33 -52.64
C ARG A 16 39.74 1.11 -54.07
N ARG A 17 38.59 1.69 -54.43
CA ARG A 17 38.03 1.60 -55.80
C ARG A 17 38.92 2.25 -56.85
N ARG A 18 39.62 3.34 -56.50
CA ARG A 18 40.57 4.01 -57.39
C ARG A 18 41.80 3.14 -57.64
N PHE A 19 42.34 2.53 -56.58
CA PHE A 19 43.48 1.62 -56.69
C PHE A 19 43.16 0.39 -57.55
N GLU A 20 41.98 -0.20 -57.33
CA GLU A 20 41.49 -1.34 -58.12
C GLU A 20 41.33 -0.99 -59.61
N ALA A 21 40.75 0.17 -59.92
CA ALA A 21 40.62 0.66 -61.29
C ALA A 21 41.97 0.92 -61.95
N GLN A 22 42.96 1.41 -61.20
CA GLN A 22 44.31 1.67 -61.71
C GLN A 22 45.08 0.38 -61.98
N ALA A 23 45.07 -0.58 -61.05
CA ALA A 23 45.73 -1.87 -61.23
C ALA A 23 45.16 -2.65 -62.42
N ARG A 24 43.84 -2.59 -62.63
CA ARG A 24 43.17 -3.23 -63.77
C ARG A 24 43.53 -2.58 -65.11
N ARG A 25 43.65 -1.26 -65.15
CA ARG A 25 44.11 -0.53 -66.36
C ARG A 25 45.52 -0.93 -66.75
N LEU A 26 46.46 -0.95 -65.79
CA LEU A 26 47.85 -1.33 -66.04
C LEU A 26 47.96 -2.79 -66.51
N PHE A 27 47.16 -3.69 -65.93
CA PHE A 27 47.09 -5.08 -66.39
C PHE A 27 46.55 -5.21 -67.82
N ASP A 28 45.47 -4.49 -68.15
CA ASP A 28 44.87 -4.51 -69.48
C ASP A 28 45.80 -3.89 -70.55
N GLU A 29 46.59 -2.88 -70.17
CA GLU A 29 47.60 -2.23 -71.02
C GLU A 29 48.78 -3.16 -71.29
N ALA A 30 49.35 -3.78 -70.25
CA ALA A 30 50.42 -4.77 -70.38
C ALA A 30 49.96 -5.99 -71.22
N ARG A 31 48.73 -6.46 -71.03
CA ARG A 31 48.16 -7.60 -71.78
C ARG A 31 48.02 -7.34 -73.29
N ARG A 32 47.80 -6.09 -73.70
CA ARG A 32 47.62 -5.72 -75.13
C ARG A 32 48.93 -5.42 -75.85
N SER A 33 50.05 -5.30 -75.13
CA SER A 33 51.37 -5.14 -75.74
C SER A 33 51.79 -6.42 -76.47
N ALA A 34 52.10 -6.30 -77.77
CA ALA A 34 52.56 -7.40 -78.64
C ALA A 34 54.10 -7.54 -78.66
N ASP A 35 54.80 -6.77 -77.83
CA ASP A 35 56.26 -6.70 -77.81
C ASP A 35 56.87 -7.88 -77.02
N PRO A 36 57.77 -8.68 -77.64
CA PRO A 36 58.46 -9.78 -76.97
C PRO A 36 59.40 -9.32 -75.84
N ASP A 37 59.96 -8.10 -75.90
CA ASP A 37 60.90 -7.60 -74.88
C ASP A 37 60.19 -7.26 -73.55
N HIS A 38 58.88 -7.01 -73.60
CA HIS A 38 58.03 -6.77 -72.43
C HIS A 38 57.42 -8.06 -71.82
N ALA A 39 57.86 -9.26 -72.21
CA ALA A 39 57.33 -10.53 -71.68
C ALA A 39 57.51 -10.69 -70.15
N VAL A 40 58.66 -10.26 -69.62
CA VAL A 40 58.94 -10.30 -68.17
C VAL A 40 58.04 -9.33 -67.42
N GLU A 41 57.88 -8.11 -67.93
CA GLU A 41 57.02 -7.07 -67.34
C GLU A 41 55.54 -7.48 -67.34
N ARG A 42 55.06 -8.13 -68.42
CA ARG A 42 53.69 -8.71 -68.46
C ARG A 42 53.49 -9.79 -67.40
N THR A 43 54.51 -10.60 -67.16
CA THR A 43 54.45 -11.68 -66.16
C THR A 43 54.44 -11.10 -64.75
N LEU A 44 55.31 -10.11 -64.47
CA LEU A 44 55.34 -9.38 -63.20
C LEU A 44 54.01 -8.66 -62.94
N ALA A 45 53.49 -7.89 -63.91
CA ALA A 45 52.20 -7.21 -63.79
C ALA A 45 51.03 -8.19 -63.55
N HIS A 46 51.07 -9.39 -64.16
CA HIS A 46 50.08 -10.43 -63.90
C HIS A 46 50.16 -10.94 -62.45
N HIS A 47 51.37 -11.19 -61.93
CA HIS A 47 51.56 -11.63 -60.55
C HIS A 47 51.17 -10.55 -59.53
N GLU A 48 51.53 -9.28 -59.77
CA GLU A 48 51.15 -8.14 -58.94
C GLU A 48 49.63 -7.95 -58.92
N HIS A 49 48.98 -7.98 -60.09
CA HIS A 49 47.53 -7.91 -60.18
C HIS A 49 46.86 -9.08 -59.43
N ARG A 50 47.41 -10.30 -59.53
CA ARG A 50 46.88 -11.48 -58.83
C ARG A 50 47.06 -11.38 -57.32
N ALA A 51 48.18 -10.85 -56.85
CA ALA A 51 48.46 -10.61 -55.43
C ALA A 51 47.51 -9.53 -54.86
N ALA A 52 47.39 -8.39 -55.53
CA ALA A 52 46.47 -7.31 -55.15
C ALA A 52 45.01 -7.79 -55.14
N SER A 53 44.60 -8.60 -56.14
CA SER A 53 43.26 -9.19 -56.20
C SER A 53 43.00 -10.22 -55.09
N ALA A 54 44.04 -10.92 -54.61
CA ALA A 54 43.92 -11.87 -53.51
C ALA A 54 43.82 -11.14 -52.16
N GLU A 55 44.62 -10.09 -51.97
CA GLU A 55 44.55 -9.23 -50.79
C GLU A 55 43.21 -8.50 -50.69
N LEU A 56 42.70 -7.97 -51.80
CA LEU A 56 41.41 -7.31 -51.84
C LEU A 56 40.25 -8.27 -51.53
N ARG A 57 40.36 -9.55 -51.91
CA ARG A 57 39.42 -10.60 -51.53
C ARG A 57 39.48 -10.89 -50.04
N ARG A 58 40.67 -11.07 -49.46
CA ARG A 58 40.85 -11.26 -48.02
C ARG A 58 40.27 -10.10 -47.21
N GLN A 59 40.56 -8.86 -47.60
CA GLN A 59 39.99 -7.68 -46.96
C GLN A 59 38.46 -7.66 -47.06
N SER A 60 37.88 -8.03 -48.21
CA SER A 60 36.41 -8.11 -48.32
C SER A 60 35.79 -9.21 -47.46
N GLU A 61 36.49 -10.33 -47.27
CA GLU A 61 36.05 -11.41 -46.39
C GLU A 61 36.12 -10.99 -44.92
N GLU A 62 37.20 -10.30 -44.51
CA GLU A 62 37.35 -9.72 -43.17
C GLU A 62 36.27 -8.66 -42.88
N ASP A 63 36.02 -7.75 -43.85
CA ASP A 63 34.97 -6.74 -43.75
C ASP A 63 33.58 -7.39 -43.56
N LEU A 64 33.30 -8.46 -44.33
CA LEU A 64 32.05 -9.21 -44.23
C LEU A 64 31.92 -9.91 -42.87
N LEU A 65 32.98 -10.55 -42.40
CA LEU A 65 32.99 -11.21 -41.08
C LEU A 65 32.78 -10.19 -39.95
N ALA A 66 33.42 -9.02 -40.02
CA ALA A 66 33.22 -7.95 -39.06
C ALA A 66 31.77 -7.44 -39.05
N GLU A 67 31.14 -7.30 -40.22
CA GLU A 67 29.73 -6.92 -40.32
C GLU A 67 28.81 -7.99 -39.72
N LEU A 68 29.10 -9.28 -39.97
CA LEU A 68 28.33 -10.40 -39.42
C LEU A 68 28.44 -10.48 -37.90
N VAL A 69 29.65 -10.35 -37.33
CA VAL A 69 29.86 -10.31 -35.88
C VAL A 69 29.09 -9.14 -35.26
N SER A 70 29.19 -7.94 -35.84
CA SER A 70 28.44 -6.77 -35.35
C SER A 70 26.92 -6.94 -35.45
N LYS A 71 26.41 -7.70 -36.43
CA LYS A 71 24.99 -8.08 -36.49
C LYS A 71 24.63 -9.04 -35.35
N LEU A 72 25.43 -10.09 -35.14
CA LEU A 72 25.20 -11.08 -34.10
C LEU A 72 25.22 -10.47 -32.69
N GLU A 73 26.18 -9.57 -32.42
CA GLU A 73 26.23 -8.84 -31.14
C GLU A 73 24.95 -8.03 -30.89
N ARG A 74 24.46 -7.31 -31.91
CA ARG A 74 23.20 -6.57 -31.82
C ARG A 74 21.99 -7.47 -31.58
N TYR A 75 21.95 -8.65 -32.19
CA TYR A 75 20.90 -9.62 -31.92
C TYR A 75 20.96 -10.14 -30.49
N ALA A 76 22.15 -10.50 -29.99
CA ALA A 76 22.34 -10.96 -28.63
C ALA A 76 21.98 -9.88 -27.59
N GLU A 77 22.26 -8.61 -27.88
CA GLU A 77 21.83 -7.48 -27.04
C GLU A 77 20.31 -7.29 -27.03
N ALA A 78 19.67 -7.40 -28.21
CA ALA A 78 18.23 -7.31 -28.34
C ALA A 78 17.52 -8.45 -27.60
N GLU A 79 18.05 -9.67 -27.67
CA GLU A 79 17.54 -10.83 -26.95
C GLU A 79 17.67 -10.64 -25.43
N ARG A 80 18.83 -10.17 -24.95
CA ARG A 80 19.02 -9.81 -23.54
C ARG A 80 18.05 -8.71 -23.09
N ALA A 81 17.79 -7.71 -23.91
CA ALA A 81 16.84 -6.65 -23.62
C ALA A 81 15.39 -7.17 -23.56
N ALA A 82 15.00 -8.03 -24.50
CA ALA A 82 13.69 -8.69 -24.52
C ALA A 82 13.50 -9.59 -23.28
N GLY A 83 14.52 -10.35 -22.88
CA GLY A 83 14.50 -11.16 -21.67
C GLY A 83 14.26 -10.32 -20.41
N ARG A 84 14.97 -9.18 -20.27
CA ARG A 84 14.75 -8.23 -19.15
C ARG A 84 13.34 -7.63 -19.16
N ALA A 85 12.83 -7.25 -20.32
CA ALA A 85 11.48 -6.71 -20.45
C ALA A 85 10.42 -7.75 -20.08
N SER A 86 10.58 -9.01 -20.49
CA SER A 86 9.70 -10.11 -20.11
C SER A 86 9.72 -10.36 -18.61
N ALA A 87 10.90 -10.41 -17.99
CA ALA A 87 11.02 -10.59 -16.54
C ALA A 87 10.34 -9.45 -15.75
N ALA A 88 10.49 -8.20 -16.19
CA ALA A 88 9.81 -7.06 -15.58
C ALA A 88 8.28 -7.16 -15.73
N ALA A 89 7.77 -7.56 -16.90
CA ALA A 89 6.35 -7.78 -17.11
C ALA A 89 5.79 -8.89 -16.20
N ASP A 90 6.53 -9.99 -16.02
CA ASP A 90 6.13 -11.06 -15.12
C ASP A 90 6.12 -10.65 -13.65
N GLN A 91 7.07 -9.82 -13.23
CA GLN A 91 7.08 -9.25 -11.89
C GLN A 91 5.84 -8.38 -11.65
N LEU A 92 5.48 -7.51 -12.60
CA LEU A 92 4.27 -6.68 -12.52
C LEU A 92 3.00 -7.54 -12.45
N ARG A 93 2.89 -8.61 -13.26
CA ARG A 93 1.77 -9.55 -13.21
C ARG A 93 1.66 -10.27 -11.85
N ARG A 94 2.79 -10.60 -11.22
CA ARG A 94 2.80 -11.20 -9.87
C ARG A 94 2.33 -10.19 -8.82
N GLN A 95 2.81 -8.95 -8.89
CA GLN A 95 2.38 -7.87 -7.99
C GLN A 95 0.89 -7.58 -8.13
N ALA A 96 0.38 -7.47 -9.35
CA ALA A 96 -1.05 -7.27 -9.62
C ALA A 96 -1.89 -8.41 -9.01
N ARG A 97 -1.50 -9.68 -9.21
CA ARG A 97 -2.19 -10.83 -8.60
C ARG A 97 -2.15 -10.81 -7.07
N GLN A 98 -1.02 -10.44 -6.47
CA GLN A 98 -0.94 -10.31 -5.01
C GLN A 98 -1.86 -9.22 -4.49
N GLU A 99 -1.95 -8.09 -5.18
CA GLU A 99 -2.85 -6.99 -4.82
C GLU A 99 -4.32 -7.38 -4.98
N GLU A 100 -4.68 -8.05 -6.08
CA GLU A 100 -6.03 -8.62 -6.27
C GLU A 100 -6.40 -9.58 -5.13
N LEU A 101 -5.50 -10.49 -4.75
CA LEU A 101 -5.72 -11.40 -3.62
C LEU A 101 -5.87 -10.66 -2.30
N ARG A 102 -5.10 -9.59 -2.08
CA ARG A 102 -5.18 -8.73 -0.89
C ARG A 102 -6.53 -8.01 -0.84
N VAL A 103 -6.97 -7.42 -1.94
CA VAL A 103 -8.26 -6.76 -2.08
C VAL A 103 -9.39 -7.76 -1.86
N ALA A 104 -9.35 -8.93 -2.48
CA ALA A 104 -10.35 -9.99 -2.29
C ALA A 104 -10.41 -10.48 -0.84
N ARG A 105 -9.25 -10.65 -0.18
CA ARG A 105 -9.18 -11.01 1.25
C ARG A 105 -9.78 -9.92 2.15
N ASN A 106 -9.48 -8.66 1.87
CA ASN A 106 -10.05 -7.52 2.60
C ASN A 106 -11.56 -7.42 2.37
N ALA A 107 -12.04 -7.65 1.15
CA ALA A 107 -13.46 -7.70 0.83
C ALA A 107 -14.17 -8.83 1.60
N ARG A 108 -13.60 -10.05 1.62
CA ARG A 108 -14.11 -11.16 2.44
C ARG A 108 -14.14 -10.82 3.93
N ARG A 109 -13.08 -10.22 4.47
CA ARG A 109 -13.08 -9.77 5.87
C ARG A 109 -14.16 -8.73 6.13
N ARG A 110 -14.33 -7.74 5.25
CA ARG A 110 -15.40 -6.73 5.37
C ARG A 110 -16.78 -7.37 5.31
N GLU A 111 -16.98 -8.35 4.44
CA GLU A 111 -18.22 -9.11 4.33
C GLU A 111 -18.46 -9.98 5.57
N GLU A 112 -17.42 -10.61 6.14
CA GLU A 112 -17.51 -11.31 7.43
C GLU A 112 -17.83 -10.34 8.57
N TYR A 113 -17.23 -9.16 8.60
CA TYR A 113 -17.58 -8.11 9.57
C TYR A 113 -19.02 -7.64 9.37
N ARG A 114 -19.48 -7.47 8.13
CA ARG A 114 -20.86 -7.09 7.81
C ARG A 114 -21.83 -8.18 8.23
N ARG A 115 -21.59 -9.44 7.88
CA ARG A 115 -22.40 -10.59 8.32
C ARG A 115 -22.38 -10.80 9.83
N ARG A 116 -21.27 -10.48 10.52
CA ARG A 116 -21.25 -10.44 11.99
C ARG A 116 -22.04 -9.24 12.54
N ALA A 117 -22.02 -8.10 11.86
CA ALA A 117 -22.83 -6.94 12.25
C ALA A 117 -24.32 -7.20 12.01
N GLU A 118 -24.69 -7.88 10.93
CA GLU A 118 -26.08 -8.19 10.54
C GLU A 118 -26.62 -9.47 11.22
N GLY A 119 -25.75 -10.44 11.54
CA GLY A 119 -26.12 -11.74 12.11
C GLY A 119 -26.10 -11.81 13.63
N THR A 120 -25.98 -10.69 14.35
CA THR A 120 -25.99 -10.68 15.82
C THR A 120 -27.26 -10.01 16.35
N ASP A 121 -28.41 -10.63 16.05
CA ASP A 121 -29.68 -10.39 16.75
C ASP A 121 -29.86 -11.36 17.95
N THR A 122 -28.76 -11.94 18.44
CA THR A 122 -28.73 -12.72 19.68
C THR A 122 -27.54 -12.29 20.53
N TYR A 123 -27.81 -11.36 21.45
CA TYR A 123 -26.97 -11.05 22.62
C TYR A 123 -25.49 -10.75 22.33
N ARG A 124 -25.22 -9.74 21.50
CA ARG A 124 -23.93 -9.02 21.63
C ARG A 124 -24.04 -8.17 22.88
N HIS A 125 -23.42 -8.58 23.99
CA HIS A 125 -23.24 -7.69 25.14
C HIS A 125 -22.60 -6.39 24.66
N PRO A 126 -23.22 -5.20 24.85
CA PRO A 126 -22.58 -3.94 24.58
C PRO A 126 -21.17 -3.88 25.18
N PRO A 127 -20.22 -3.19 24.53
CA PRO A 127 -18.86 -3.07 25.05
C PRO A 127 -18.90 -2.52 26.48
N SER A 128 -18.32 -3.24 27.44
CA SER A 128 -18.34 -2.78 28.83
C SER A 128 -17.23 -1.75 29.07
N LYS A 129 -17.57 -0.63 29.72
CA LYS A 129 -16.64 0.46 30.04
C LYS A 129 -16.29 0.44 31.52
N ALA A 130 -15.01 0.37 31.84
CA ALA A 130 -14.56 0.38 33.23
C ALA A 130 -14.61 1.81 33.80
N VAL A 131 -15.35 2.01 34.89
CA VAL A 131 -15.56 3.31 35.54
C VAL A 131 -15.38 3.17 37.04
N ARG A 132 -14.72 4.16 37.63
CA ARG A 132 -14.63 4.32 39.09
C ARG A 132 -15.81 5.14 39.58
N VAL A 133 -16.96 4.51 39.77
CA VAL A 133 -18.22 5.17 40.13
C VAL A 133 -18.11 5.85 41.52
N GLU A 134 -18.49 7.12 41.60
CA GLU A 134 -18.54 7.91 42.83
C GLU A 134 -19.99 8.09 43.29
N VAL A 135 -20.41 7.24 44.24
CA VAL A 135 -21.82 7.05 44.63
C VAL A 135 -21.96 6.97 46.15
N ASP A 136 -23.12 7.36 46.66
CA ASP A 136 -23.53 7.12 48.04
C ASP A 136 -23.49 5.61 48.38
N PRO A 137 -22.90 5.21 49.53
CA PRO A 137 -22.83 3.80 49.91
C PRO A 137 -24.19 3.09 50.03
N ALA A 138 -25.23 3.77 50.51
CA ALA A 138 -26.56 3.19 50.65
C ALA A 138 -27.21 3.01 49.27
N ALA A 139 -27.06 3.99 48.37
CA ALA A 139 -27.54 3.87 47.00
C ALA A 139 -26.85 2.72 46.24
N TRP A 140 -25.53 2.57 46.42
CA TRP A 140 -24.79 1.44 45.84
C TRP A 140 -25.25 0.09 46.38
N GLN A 141 -25.56 0.01 47.67
CA GLN A 141 -26.04 -1.22 48.28
C GLN A 141 -27.46 -1.57 47.80
N ALA A 142 -28.34 -0.59 47.66
CA ALA A 142 -29.67 -0.77 47.06
C ALA A 142 -29.56 -1.32 45.64
N LEU A 143 -28.63 -0.78 44.84
CA LEU A 143 -28.36 -1.23 43.49
C LEU A 143 -27.87 -2.70 43.42
N LYS A 144 -27.00 -3.11 44.35
CA LYS A 144 -26.57 -4.52 44.48
C LYS A 144 -27.74 -5.45 44.81
N ILE A 145 -28.59 -5.04 45.75
CA ILE A 145 -29.77 -5.82 46.14
C ILE A 145 -30.70 -5.99 44.94
N GLU A 146 -30.91 -4.92 44.16
CA GLU A 146 -31.72 -5.00 42.95
C GLU A 146 -31.11 -5.94 41.91
N ALA A 147 -29.81 -5.85 41.64
CA ALA A 147 -29.16 -6.73 40.67
C ALA A 147 -29.39 -8.22 41.00
N VAL A 148 -29.35 -8.57 42.29
CA VAL A 148 -29.69 -9.93 42.77
C VAL A 148 -31.17 -10.24 42.55
N LYS A 149 -32.08 -9.33 42.94
CA LYS A 149 -33.54 -9.52 42.79
C LYS A 149 -33.95 -9.69 41.33
N SER A 150 -33.41 -8.87 40.43
CA SER A 150 -33.75 -8.86 39.02
C SER A 150 -32.96 -9.87 38.18
N ARG A 151 -32.10 -10.69 38.82
CA ARG A 151 -31.17 -11.62 38.15
C ARG A 151 -30.37 -10.95 37.02
N ALA A 152 -30.01 -9.68 37.21
CA ALA A 152 -29.25 -8.91 36.24
C ALA A 152 -27.81 -8.75 36.70
N SER A 153 -26.87 -8.68 35.75
CA SER A 153 -25.50 -8.30 36.09
C SER A 153 -25.47 -6.84 36.54
N MET A 154 -24.58 -6.53 37.49
CA MET A 154 -24.35 -5.15 37.94
C MET A 154 -24.02 -4.21 36.78
N GLN A 155 -23.31 -4.73 35.78
CA GLN A 155 -22.85 -4.00 34.61
C GLN A 155 -24.01 -3.57 33.71
N ARG A 156 -24.93 -4.52 33.47
CA ARG A 156 -26.14 -4.30 32.69
C ARG A 156 -27.05 -3.30 33.38
N LEU A 157 -27.24 -3.48 34.69
CA LEU A 157 -28.14 -2.62 35.46
C LEU A 157 -27.62 -1.18 35.49
N LEU A 158 -26.32 -0.97 35.71
CA LEU A 158 -25.69 0.35 35.58
C LEU A 158 -25.86 0.95 34.19
N GLY A 159 -25.68 0.14 33.14
CA GLY A 159 -25.86 0.59 31.75
C GLY A 159 -27.27 1.09 31.49
N LEU A 160 -28.28 0.31 31.92
CA LEU A 160 -29.69 0.68 31.78
C LEU A 160 -30.03 1.97 32.54
N LEU A 161 -29.50 2.17 33.75
CA LEU A 161 -29.72 3.40 34.51
C LEU A 161 -29.12 4.63 33.83
N VAL A 162 -27.91 4.49 33.29
CA VAL A 162 -27.26 5.57 32.54
C VAL A 162 -28.04 5.90 31.28
N ILE A 163 -28.46 4.90 30.51
CA ILE A 163 -29.26 5.11 29.28
C ILE A 163 -30.58 5.80 29.64
N ALA A 164 -31.28 5.32 30.66
CA ALA A 164 -32.56 5.89 31.07
C ALA A 164 -32.43 7.35 31.55
N ASP A 165 -31.40 7.68 32.33
CA ASP A 165 -31.19 9.03 32.85
C ASP A 165 -30.62 10.00 31.79
N LEU A 166 -29.95 9.51 30.74
CA LEU A 166 -29.59 10.34 29.57
C LEU A 166 -30.81 10.58 28.67
N ALA A 167 -31.67 9.56 28.50
CA ALA A 167 -32.88 9.64 27.68
C ALA A 167 -34.00 10.47 28.33
N SER A 168 -34.05 10.54 29.67
CA SER A 168 -35.03 11.37 30.38
C SER A 168 -34.83 12.86 30.11
N GLY A 169 -33.66 13.27 29.60
CA GLY A 169 -33.51 14.55 28.90
C GLY A 169 -33.97 15.76 29.71
N ASP A 170 -33.93 15.71 31.05
CA ASP A 170 -34.25 16.84 31.93
C ASP A 170 -33.20 17.93 31.75
N CYS A 171 -33.40 18.66 30.65
CA CYS A 171 -32.61 19.76 30.16
C CYS A 171 -33.16 21.10 30.67
N HIS A 172 -34.28 21.12 31.42
CA HIS A 172 -34.85 22.32 32.02
C HIS A 172 -35.26 22.10 33.48
N SER A 173 -34.34 22.29 34.42
CA SER A 173 -34.66 22.95 35.68
C SER A 173 -34.03 24.33 35.70
N SER A 174 -34.64 25.24 34.94
CA SER A 174 -34.46 26.67 35.10
C SER A 174 -34.91 27.06 36.52
N GLY A 175 -33.94 27.34 37.40
CA GLY A 175 -34.15 28.10 38.63
C GLY A 175 -34.74 27.31 39.81
N ARG A 176 -33.92 27.19 40.86
CA ARG A 176 -34.19 26.60 42.18
C ARG A 176 -34.23 25.07 42.20
N ASP A 177 -33.10 24.51 42.64
CA ASP A 177 -32.96 23.50 43.70
C ASP A 177 -31.48 23.09 43.65
N ARG A 178 -30.54 23.64 44.42
CA ARG A 178 -30.41 23.55 45.89
C ARG A 178 -30.70 22.19 46.53
N ASP A 179 -30.99 21.17 45.71
CA ASP A 179 -31.12 19.78 46.08
C ASP A 179 -30.13 18.92 45.26
N GLU A 180 -28.83 19.25 45.37
CA GLU A 180 -27.93 18.13 45.69
C GLU A 180 -28.54 17.45 46.92
N PRO A 181 -28.67 16.11 46.98
CA PRO A 181 -29.17 15.43 48.16
C PRO A 181 -28.48 16.01 49.39
N ARG A 182 -29.19 16.87 50.13
CA ARG A 182 -28.66 17.56 51.30
C ARG A 182 -28.38 16.45 52.28
N TRP A 183 -27.10 16.31 52.62
CA TRP A 183 -26.57 15.20 53.38
C TRP A 183 -27.50 14.89 54.55
N SER A 184 -28.04 13.67 54.58
CA SER A 184 -28.63 13.18 55.81
C SER A 184 -27.49 13.06 56.83
N ARG A 185 -27.77 13.57 58.04
CA ARG A 185 -26.88 13.71 59.20
C ARG A 185 -26.46 12.34 59.80
N THR A 186 -26.18 11.33 58.99
CA THR A 186 -25.86 9.96 59.43
C THR A 186 -24.39 9.56 59.22
N GLY A 187 -23.48 10.53 59.06
CA GLY A 187 -22.10 10.35 59.53
C GLY A 187 -21.19 9.40 58.75
N GLN A 188 -21.35 9.20 57.44
CA GLN A 188 -20.36 8.49 56.60
C GLN A 188 -19.73 9.42 55.56
N GLY A 189 -18.74 10.19 56.00
CA GLY A 189 -18.22 11.39 55.34
C GLY A 189 -17.36 11.23 54.09
N ARG A 190 -17.47 10.18 53.26
CA ARG A 190 -16.86 10.13 51.91
C ARG A 190 -17.66 9.25 50.96
N ARG A 191 -18.00 9.76 49.76
CA ARG A 191 -18.57 8.94 48.66
C ARG A 191 -17.68 7.72 48.42
N ALA A 192 -18.30 6.56 48.25
CA ALA A 192 -17.55 5.36 47.96
C ALA A 192 -17.07 5.40 46.51
N ARG A 193 -15.80 5.07 46.29
CA ARG A 193 -15.23 4.89 44.95
C ARG A 193 -15.27 3.41 44.59
N GLN A 194 -16.22 3.03 43.75
CA GLN A 194 -16.46 1.65 43.37
C GLN A 194 -16.00 1.40 41.94
N TYR A 195 -15.13 0.43 41.72
CA TYR A 195 -14.75 0.03 40.37
C TYR A 195 -15.82 -0.88 39.80
N ALA A 196 -16.43 -0.46 38.70
CA ALA A 196 -17.47 -1.22 38.02
C ALA A 196 -17.27 -1.15 36.50
N GLN A 197 -17.76 -2.17 35.80
CA GLN A 197 -17.94 -2.10 34.36
C GLN A 197 -19.39 -1.70 34.09
N ILE A 198 -19.62 -0.90 33.05
CA ILE A 198 -20.93 -0.42 32.64
C ILE A 198 -21.17 -0.88 31.21
N GLU A 199 -22.30 -1.54 30.96
CA GLU A 199 -22.67 -2.05 29.64
C GLU A 199 -23.39 -0.95 28.84
N VAL A 200 -22.64 -0.22 28.00
CA VAL A 200 -23.17 0.87 27.16
C VAL A 200 -22.48 0.84 25.79
N ASP A 201 -23.20 1.16 24.73
CA ASP A 201 -22.60 1.31 23.41
C ASP A 201 -21.70 2.55 23.30
N ASP A 202 -20.94 2.64 22.21
CA ASP A 202 -19.97 3.72 22.02
C ASP A 202 -20.65 5.09 21.86
N GLU A 203 -21.87 5.13 21.32
CA GLU A 203 -22.64 6.37 21.14
C GLU A 203 -23.13 6.91 22.49
N THR A 204 -23.80 6.07 23.28
CA THR A 204 -24.24 6.39 24.66
C THR A 204 -23.05 6.79 25.53
N TRP A 205 -21.90 6.13 25.34
CA TRP A 205 -20.69 6.47 26.06
C TRP A 205 -20.20 7.88 25.73
N GLU A 206 -20.18 8.27 24.45
CA GLU A 206 -19.81 9.63 24.07
C GLU A 206 -20.84 10.66 24.54
N VAL A 207 -22.14 10.37 24.48
CA VAL A 207 -23.19 11.23 25.05
C VAL A 207 -22.99 11.44 26.56
N LEU A 208 -22.70 10.37 27.31
CA LEU A 208 -22.37 10.45 28.73
C LEU A 208 -21.16 11.33 29.00
N ARG A 209 -20.13 11.25 28.15
CA ARG A 209 -18.91 12.08 28.28
C ARG A 209 -19.20 13.55 28.06
N VAL A 210 -19.98 13.87 27.03
CA VAL A 210 -20.39 15.24 26.72
C VAL A 210 -21.25 15.81 27.85
N ASP A 211 -22.30 15.10 28.29
CA ASP A 211 -23.19 15.55 29.36
C ASP A 211 -22.45 15.69 30.70
N ALA A 212 -21.51 14.80 31.02
CA ALA A 212 -20.65 14.96 32.19
C ALA A 212 -19.78 16.23 32.10
N ALA A 213 -19.21 16.52 30.94
CA ALA A 213 -18.40 17.72 30.71
C ALA A 213 -19.24 19.00 30.78
N GLU A 214 -20.43 19.02 30.15
CA GLU A 214 -21.38 20.14 30.20
C GLU A 214 -21.80 20.47 31.63
N ARG A 215 -22.01 19.44 32.46
CA ARG A 215 -22.35 19.58 33.89
C ARG A 215 -21.14 19.81 34.80
N ARG A 216 -19.93 19.89 34.25
CA ARG A 216 -18.66 20.01 35.00
C ARG A 216 -18.43 18.90 36.03
N LEU A 217 -18.84 17.69 35.70
CA LEU A 217 -18.69 16.49 36.52
C LEU A 217 -17.68 15.52 35.91
N THR A 218 -17.11 14.66 36.74
CA THR A 218 -16.42 13.46 36.24
C THR A 218 -17.46 12.44 35.77
N ILE A 219 -17.11 11.61 34.78
CA ILE A 219 -17.95 10.47 34.35
C ILE A 219 -18.31 9.59 35.56
N ALA A 220 -17.32 9.34 36.41
CA ALA A 220 -17.45 8.66 37.69
C ALA A 220 -18.61 9.19 38.55
N ARG A 221 -18.68 10.52 38.71
CA ARG A 221 -19.75 11.15 39.48
C ARG A 221 -21.07 11.16 38.73
N ARG A 222 -21.03 11.37 37.42
CA ARG A 222 -22.22 11.44 36.59
C ARG A 222 -23.02 10.13 36.63
N VAL A 223 -22.33 8.99 36.59
CA VAL A 223 -22.92 7.66 36.79
C VAL A 223 -23.48 7.52 38.20
N GLY A 224 -22.74 7.99 39.22
CA GLY A 224 -23.21 7.95 40.60
C GLY A 224 -24.52 8.71 40.83
N ILE A 225 -24.72 9.85 40.15
CA ILE A 225 -25.97 10.61 40.18
C ILE A 225 -27.13 9.82 39.57
N ALA A 226 -26.92 9.14 38.44
CA ALA A 226 -27.97 8.31 37.82
C ALA A 226 -28.42 7.18 38.77
N VAL A 227 -27.47 6.57 39.49
CA VAL A 227 -27.77 5.56 40.52
C VAL A 227 -28.55 6.16 41.69
N GLU A 228 -28.09 7.30 42.22
CA GLU A 228 -28.75 7.96 43.37
C GLU A 228 -30.17 8.40 43.04
N ARG A 229 -30.40 8.98 41.86
CA ARG A 229 -31.73 9.37 41.37
C ARG A 229 -32.66 8.17 41.28
N TRP A 230 -32.19 7.09 40.67
CA TRP A 230 -32.99 5.87 40.57
C TRP A 230 -33.39 5.30 41.93
N VAL A 231 -32.54 5.42 42.97
CA VAL A 231 -32.92 5.03 44.33
C VAL A 231 -33.96 6.00 44.90
N SER A 232 -33.76 7.31 44.74
CA SER A 232 -34.71 8.33 45.20
C SER A 232 -36.11 8.16 44.59
N ASP A 233 -36.19 7.84 43.30
CA ASP A 233 -37.45 7.63 42.56
C ASP A 233 -38.22 6.38 43.02
N ARG A 234 -37.55 5.44 43.70
CA ARG A 234 -38.16 4.20 44.23
C ARG A 234 -38.55 4.27 45.70
N VAL A 235 -38.03 5.25 46.42
CA VAL A 235 -38.28 5.46 47.86
C VAL A 235 -39.33 6.55 48.09
N SER A 236 -39.67 7.32 47.05
CA SER A 236 -40.78 8.29 47.03
C SER A 236 -42.10 7.62 46.66
#